data_AF-A0AAD9NPJ7-F1
#
_entry.id   AF-A0AAD9NPJ7-F1
#
_cell.length_a   1.000
_cell.length_b   1.000
_cell.length_c   1.000
_cell.angle_alpha   90.00
_cell.angle_beta   90.00
_cell.angle_gamma   90.00
#
_symmetry.space_group_name_H-M   'P 1'
#
loop_
_entity.id
_entity.type
_entity.pdbx_description
1 polymer ?
#
loop_
_entity_poly.entity_id
_entity_poly.type
_entity_poly.pdbx_seq_one_letter_code
_entity_poly.pdbx_strand_id
1 'polypeptide(L)' 'MFVSDAFEGSMSDNDIVKKSGFLDKLDAGDLMLADRRFTIRDMLYAKKVDLNIQPFQYI' A
#
# COMPACT_ATOMS: atom_id res chain seq x y z
N MET A 1 -6.87 -13.76 -7.26
CA MET A 1 -5.45 -13.54 -6.91
C MET A 1 -4.89 -12.50 -7.86
N PHE A 2 -4.26 -11.45 -7.35
CA PHE A 2 -3.68 -10.36 -8.14
C PHE A 2 -2.16 -10.41 -8.01
N VAL A 3 -1.45 -10.24 -9.12
CA VAL A 3 0.01 -10.15 -9.20
C VAL A 3 0.32 -9.05 -10.20
N SER A 4 1.13 -8.07 -9.81
CA SER A 4 1.57 -6.99 -10.70
C SER A 4 2.78 -7.42 -11.53
N ASP A 5 3.16 -6.58 -12.49
CA ASP A 5 4.44 -6.71 -13.15
C ASP A 5 5.62 -6.53 -12.17
N ALA A 6 6.80 -6.98 -12.59
CA ALA A 6 8.03 -6.77 -11.85
C ALA A 6 8.49 -5.30 -11.97
N PHE A 7 8.99 -4.75 -10.87
CA PHE A 7 9.53 -3.39 -10.79
C PHE A 7 11.05 -3.43 -10.57
N GLU A 8 11.75 -2.42 -11.09
CA GLU A 8 13.20 -2.30 -10.90
C GLU A 8 13.57 -2.04 -9.43
N GLY A 9 14.77 -2.48 -9.02
CA GLY A 9 15.18 -2.55 -7.62
C GLY A 9 15.34 -1.21 -6.89
N SER A 10 15.30 -0.07 -7.58
CA SER A 10 15.41 1.26 -6.97
C SER A 10 14.06 1.93 -6.72
N MET A 11 12.94 1.25 -6.96
CA MET A 11 11.61 1.81 -6.74
C MET A 11 11.16 1.69 -5.29
N SER A 12 10.51 2.74 -4.77
CA SER A 12 9.91 2.70 -3.43
C SER A 12 8.62 1.90 -3.42
N ASP A 13 8.26 1.30 -2.27
CA ASP A 13 6.99 0.59 -2.09
C ASP A 13 5.79 1.48 -2.44
N ASN A 14 5.88 2.79 -2.14
CA ASN A 14 4.86 3.77 -2.48
C ASN A 14 4.68 3.89 -4.00
N ASP A 15 5.76 3.90 -4.77
CA ASP A 15 5.69 4.02 -6.23
C ASP A 15 5.20 2.72 -6.88
N ILE A 16 5.60 1.58 -6.32
CA ILE A 16 5.12 0.26 -6.73
C ILE A 16 3.61 0.18 -6.53
N VAL A 17 3.08 0.55 -5.36
CA VAL A 17 1.64 0.48 -5.10
C VAL A 17 0.84 1.43 -6.00
N LYS A 18 1.38 2.62 -6.29
CA LYS A 18 0.76 3.58 -7.22
C LYS A 18 0.71 3.07 -8.67
N LYS A 19 1.76 2.37 -9.12
CA LYS A 19 1.89 1.96 -10.54
C LYS A 19 1.43 0.54 -10.83
N SER A 20 1.37 -0.33 -9.82
CA SER A 20 0.98 -1.73 -9.96
C SER A 20 -0.49 -1.93 -10.32
N GLY A 21 -1.35 -0.94 -10.10
CA GLY A 21 -2.81 -1.13 -10.18
C GLY A 21 -3.39 -1.84 -8.94
N PHE A 22 -2.59 -2.03 -7.89
CA PHE A 22 -3.04 -2.60 -6.62
C PHE A 22 -4.19 -1.77 -6.00
N LEU A 23 -4.06 -0.44 -6.03
CA LEU A 23 -5.07 0.47 -5.46
C LEU A 23 -6.45 0.37 -6.14
N ASP A 24 -6.51 -0.12 -7.38
CA ASP A 24 -7.77 -0.30 -8.12
C ASP A 24 -8.48 -1.60 -7.76
N LYS A 25 -7.86 -2.43 -6.93
CA LYS A 25 -8.44 -3.67 -6.41
C LYS A 25 -9.00 -3.52 -4.99
N LEU A 26 -8.81 -2.35 -4.38
CA LEU A 26 -9.30 -2.06 -3.04
C LEU A 26 -10.71 -1.50 -3.12
N ASP A 27 -11.59 -2.04 -2.27
CA ASP A 27 -12.95 -1.57 -2.08
C ASP A 27 -13.08 -0.75 -0.79
N ALA A 28 -14.11 0.10 -0.76
CA ALA A 28 -14.40 0.89 0.44
C ALA A 28 -14.70 -0.03 1.64
N GLY A 29 -14.02 0.23 2.76
CA GLY A 29 -14.10 -0.60 3.98
C GLY A 29 -12.98 -1.63 4.11
N ASP A 30 -12.10 -1.77 3.10
CA ASP A 30 -10.92 -2.63 3.21
C ASP A 30 -9.90 -2.08 4.22
N LEU A 31 -9.05 -2.98 4.71
CA LEU A 31 -7.92 -2.67 5.58
C LEU A 31 -6.61 -3.07 4.89
N MET A 32 -5.74 -2.10 4.66
CA MET A 32 -4.39 -2.32 4.17
C MET A 32 -3.40 -2.34 5.33
N LEU A 33 -2.53 -3.35 5.35
CA LEU A 33 -1.38 -3.41 6.26
C LEU A 33 -0.14 -2.92 5.51
N ALA A 34 0.65 -2.04 6.14
CA ALA A 34 1.90 -1.60 5.54
C ALA A 34 2.97 -1.28 6.58
N ASP A 35 4.21 -1.16 6.10
CA ASP A 35 5.35 -0.76 6.90
C ASP A 35 5.35 0.75 7.17
N ARG A 36 6.07 1.18 8.21
CA ARG A 36 6.11 2.58 8.67
C ARG A 36 6.48 3.60 7.59
N ARG A 37 7.26 3.21 6.58
CA ARG A 37 7.70 4.09 5.50
C ARG A 37 6.62 4.31 4.42
N PHE A 38 5.46 3.68 4.58
CA PHE A 38 4.35 3.81 3.67
C PHE A 38 3.57 5.11 3.94
N THR A 39 3.58 6.02 2.95
CA THR A 39 3.10 7.40 3.14
C THR A 39 1.86 7.71 2.31
N ILE A 40 1.29 6.76 1.56
CA ILE A 40 0.16 7.01 0.66
C ILE A 40 -1.22 7.05 1.34
N ARG A 41 -1.27 7.50 2.60
CA ARG A 41 -2.51 7.58 3.41
C ARG A 41 -3.62 8.37 2.71
N ASP A 42 -3.27 9.47 2.06
CA ASP A 42 -4.25 10.34 1.40
C ASP A 42 -5.01 9.62 0.27
N MET A 43 -4.31 8.76 -0.49
CA MET A 43 -4.94 7.99 -1.56
C MET A 43 -5.87 6.90 -1.03
N LEU A 44 -5.50 6.26 0.08
CA LEU A 44 -6.35 5.26 0.73
C LEU A 44 -7.59 5.90 1.35
N TYR A 45 -7.42 7.07 1.97
CA TYR A 45 -8.53 7.83 2.54
C TYR A 45 -9.58 8.22 1.48
N ALA A 46 -9.14 8.66 0.30
CA ALA A 46 -10.03 8.96 -0.81
C ALA A 46 -10.87 7.75 -1.27
N LYS A 47 -10.34 6.53 -1.10
CA LYS A 47 -11.02 5.26 -1.41
C LYS A 47 -11.80 4.68 -0.23
N LYS A 48 -11.79 5.34 0.94
CA LYS A 48 -12.36 4.83 2.20
C LYS A 48 -11.75 3.49 2.63
N VAL A 49 -10.44 3.36 2.43
CA VAL A 49 -9.64 2.21 2.85
C VAL A 49 -8.84 2.61 4.08
N ASP A 50 -8.83 1.77 5.10
CA ASP A 50 -8.06 1.99 6.31
C ASP A 50 -6.61 1.52 6.12
N LEU A 51 -5.67 2.25 6.71
CA LEU A 51 -4.25 1.88 6.72
C LEU A 51 -3.81 1.58 8.14
N ASN A 52 -3.46 0.33 8.41
CA ASN A 52 -2.85 -0.09 9.66
C ASN A 52 -1.34 -0.27 9.47
N ILE A 53 -0.57 0.62 10.09
CA ILE A 53 0.88 0.55 10.13
C ILE A 53 1.30 -0.33 11.31
N GLN A 54 2.02 -1.40 11.01
CA GLN A 54 2.51 -2.32 12.04
C GLN A 54 3.48 -1.58 12.99
N PRO A 55 3.33 -1.74 14.32
CA PRO A 55 4.30 -1.20 15.28
C PRO A 55 5.63 -1.95 15.16
N PHE A 56 6.73 -1.25 15.37
CA PHE A 56 8.06 -1.87 15.38
C PHE A 56 8.17 -2.80 16.60
N GLN A 57 8.48 -4.07 16.37
CA GLN A 57 8.91 -4.97 17.42
C GLN A 57 10.42 -4.75 17.60
N TYR A 58 10.80 -3.96 18.61
CA TYR A 58 12.19 -3.91 19.05
C TYR A 58 12.51 -5.26 19.69
N ILE A 59 13.39 -6.03 19.04
CA ILE A 59 14.08 -7.18 19.64
C ILE A 59 15.48 -6.71 20.01
#